data_AF-A0A2K3KJD3-F1
#
_entry.id   AF-A0A2K3KJD3-F1
#
_cell.length_a   1.000
_cell.length_b   1.000
_cell.length_c   1.000
_cell.angle_alpha   90.00
_cell.angle_beta   90.00
_cell.angle_gamma   90.00
#
_symmetry.space_group_name_H-M   'P 1'
#
loop_
_entity.id
_entity.type
_entity.pdbx_description
1 polymer ?
#
loop_
_entity_poly.entity_id
_entity_poly.type
_entity_poly.pdbx_seq_one_letter_code
_entity_poly.pdbx_strand_id
1 'polypeptide(L)' 'MLKNNGSMTLDRIENMLKILCVADKSLQQLQSFLSCLVSEEKLELRDGMYILK' A
#
# COMPACT_ATOMS: atom_id res chain seq x y z
N MET A 1 3.98 -9.84 0.52
CA MET A 1 2.84 -9.85 1.47
C MET A 1 1.48 -9.69 0.79
N LEU A 2 1.29 -8.74 -0.14
CA LEU A 2 0.08 -8.72 -0.99
C LEU A 2 -0.11 -10.00 -1.83
N LYS A 3 0.99 -10.64 -2.27
CA LYS A 3 0.99 -11.96 -2.93
C LYS A 3 0.40 -13.11 -2.08
N ASN A 4 0.30 -12.95 -0.75
CA ASN A 4 -0.26 -13.96 0.16
C ASN A 4 -1.70 -13.63 0.60
N ASN A 5 -2.18 -12.40 0.43
CA ASN A 5 -3.44 -11.94 1.03
C ASN A 5 -4.46 -11.36 0.04
N GLY A 6 -4.12 -11.18 -1.24
CA GLY A 6 -5.04 -10.80 -2.33
C GLY A 6 -5.54 -9.35 -2.31
N SER A 7 -5.76 -8.76 -1.13
CA SER A 7 -6.08 -7.33 -0.96
C SER A 7 -5.70 -6.88 0.45
N MET A 8 -5.41 -5.60 0.62
CA MET A 8 -5.13 -5.03 1.93
C MET A 8 -5.58 -3.57 1.98
N THR A 9 -6.20 -3.19 3.09
CA THR A 9 -6.59 -1.79 3.33
C THR A 9 -5.37 -0.94 3.65
N LEU A 10 -5.41 0.35 3.32
CA LEU A 10 -4.32 1.29 3.53
C LEU A 10 -3.84 1.31 5.00
N ASP A 11 -4.77 1.31 5.95
CA ASP A 11 -4.47 1.26 7.39
C ASP A 11 -3.64 0.02 7.79
N ARG A 12 -3.94 -1.15 7.21
CA ARG A 12 -3.19 -2.38 7.48
C ARG A 12 -1.83 -2.38 6.80
N ILE A 13 -1.73 -1.80 5.60
CA ILE A 13 -0.45 -1.58 4.91
C ILE A 13 0.42 -0.64 5.77
N GLU A 14 -0.14 0.45 6.30
CA GLU A 14 0.55 1.37 7.21
C GLU A 14 1.02 0.70 8.49
N ASN A 15 0.14 -0.04 9.17
CA ASN A 15 0.49 -0.70 10.43
C ASN A 15 1.56 -1.77 10.22
N MET A 16 1.50 -2.51 9.12
CA MET A 16 2.48 -3.54 8.81
C MET A 16 3.82 -2.94 8.37
N LEU A 17 3.80 -1.81 7.64
CA LEU A 17 5.00 -1.05 7.33
C LEU A 17 5.61 -0.41 8.59
N LYS A 18 4.83 0.07 9.56
CA LYS A 18 5.35 0.54 10.86
C LYS A 18 6.07 -0.56 11.64
N ILE A 19 5.62 -1.82 11.54
CA ILE A 19 6.22 -2.96 12.24
C ILE A 19 7.43 -3.54 11.49
N LEU A 20 7.39 -3.56 10.14
CA LEU A 20 8.44 -4.15 9.31
C LEU A 20 9.49 -3.15 8.80
N CYS A 21 9.17 -1.86 8.75
CA CYS A 21 9.98 -0.81 8.16
C CYS A 21 10.17 0.29 9.19
N VAL A 22 11.36 0.34 9.77
CA VAL A 22 11.84 1.41 10.67
C VAL A 22 11.99 2.71 9.88
N ALA A 23 10.88 3.31 9.47
CA ALA A 23 10.90 4.60 8.80
C ALA A 23 9.61 5.36 9.14
N ASP A 24 9.79 6.48 9.81
CA ASP A 24 8.90 7.64 9.91
C ASP A 24 8.50 8.16 8.51
N LYS A 25 7.86 7.32 7.70
CA LYS A 25 7.26 7.73 6.44
C LYS A 25 5.83 8.12 6.76
N SER A 26 5.58 9.42 6.68
CA SER A 26 4.26 10.01 6.85
C SER A 26 3.21 9.34 5.96
N LEU A 27 1.95 9.29 6.40
CA LEU A 27 0.79 8.79 5.64
C LEU A 27 0.76 9.34 4.21
N GLN A 28 1.09 10.62 4.03
CA GLN A 28 1.19 11.26 2.71
C GLN A 28 2.26 10.64 1.81
N GLN A 29 3.44 10.30 2.33
CA GLN A 29 4.48 9.65 1.54
C GLN A 29 4.08 8.24 1.14
N LEU A 30 3.38 7.50 2.02
CA LEU A 30 2.86 6.20 1.65
C LEU A 30 1.79 6.30 0.57
N GLN A 31 0.84 7.24 0.72
CA GLN A 31 -0.18 7.47 -0.32
C GLN A 31 0.46 7.84 -1.65
N SER A 32 1.46 8.73 -1.66
CA SER A 32 2.21 9.10 -2.87
C SER A 32 2.89 7.88 -3.51
N PHE A 33 3.55 7.05 -2.70
CA PHE A 33 4.19 5.81 -3.17
C PHE A 33 3.18 4.81 -3.76
N LEU A 34 2.05 4.59 -3.10
CA LEU A 34 1.01 3.70 -3.59
C LEU A 34 0.34 4.25 -4.87
N SER A 35 0.16 5.57 -4.98
CA SER A 35 -0.28 6.21 -6.21
C SER A 35 0.71 6.05 -7.37
N CYS A 36 2.02 6.11 -7.11
CA CYS A 36 3.02 5.75 -8.12
C CYS A 36 2.85 4.31 -8.61
N LEU A 37 2.68 3.36 -7.70
CA LEU A 37 2.49 1.95 -8.06
C LEU A 37 1.18 1.69 -8.84
N VAL A 38 0.13 2.47 -8.58
CA VAL A 38 -1.11 2.45 -9.40
C VAL A 38 -0.84 3.02 -10.79
N SER A 39 -0.09 4.13 -10.89
CA SER A 39 0.30 4.71 -12.18
C SER A 39 1.21 3.79 -13.00
N GLU A 40 2.00 2.94 -12.36
CA GLU A 40 2.83 1.91 -12.99
C GLU A 40 2.06 0.61 -13.30
N GLU A 41 0.74 0.58 -13.11
CA GLU A 41 -0.14 -0.59 -13.29
C GLU A 41 0.23 -1.83 -12.46
N LYS A 42 1.10 -1.68 -11.44
CA LYS A 42 1.45 -2.76 -10.51
C LYS A 42 0.38 -2.97 -9.45
N LEU A 43 -0.40 -1.93 -9.17
CA LEU A 43 -1.54 -1.94 -8.27
C LEU A 43 -2.79 -1.38 -8.97
N GLU A 44 -3.95 -1.83 -8.53
CA GLU A 44 -5.25 -1.24 -8.83
C GLU A 44 -5.86 -0.67 -7.56
N LEU A 45 -6.41 0.54 -7.62
CA LEU A 45 -7.18 1.12 -6.52
C LEU A 45 -8.68 0.90 -6.81
N ARG A 46 -9.34 0.06 -6.00
CA ARG A 46 -10.76 -0.27 -6.14
C ARG A 46 -11.44 -0.19 -4.79
N ASP A 47 -12.54 0.56 -4.70
CA ASP A 47 -13.30 0.77 -3.44
C ASP A 47 -12.43 1.24 -2.25
N GLY A 48 -11.38 2.03 -2.53
CA GLY A 48 -10.43 2.49 -1.52
C GLY A 48 -9.42 1.42 -1.04
N MET A 49 -9.39 0.25 -1.67
CA MET A 49 -8.42 -0.83 -1.43
C MET A 49 -7.38 -0.89 -2.55
N TYR A 50 -6.13 -1.11 -2.16
CA TYR A 50 -5.04 -1.38 -3.12
C TYR A 50 -4.95 -2.88 -3.36
N ILE A 51 -5.11 -3.28 -4.63
CA ILE A 51 -5.13 -4.67 -5.11
C ILE A 51 -3.93 -4.87 -6.02
N LEU A 52 -3.27 -6.03 -5.94
CA LEU A 52 -2.17 -6.35 -6.85
C LEU A 52 -2.73 -6.76 -8.21
N LYS A 53 -2.18 -6.19 -9.28
CA LYS A 53 -2.50 -6.60 -10.66
C LYS A 53 -1.67 -7.82 -11.06
#